data_AF-A0A6A7G796-F1
#
_entry.id   AF-A0A6A7G796-F1
#
_cell.length_a   1.000
_cell.length_b   1.000
_cell.length_c   1.000
_cell.angle_alpha   90.00
_cell.angle_beta   90.00
_cell.angle_gamma   90.00
#
_symmetry.space_group_name_H-M   'P 1'
#
loop_
_entity.id
_entity.type
_entity.pdbx_description
1 polymer ?
#
loop_
_entity_poly.entity_id
_entity_poly.type
_entity_poly.pdbx_seq_one_letter_code
_entity_poly.pdbx_strand_id
1 'polypeptide(L)'
;ENGNSVLLSPALQKLPPKALASLLQEPLTVSSEVVIFRAVVAWGNAQLRSKGIESAPKNLRKEIDKFIKEIRFFTMSSDEFVQNVLVADVLTSDEIVIALKHIARPDPHLSTTDLLNEGIKLCPSREPRKQLITKENTQSCICDGGFSRSWLKHDSYDFHMTTSDNIVLLAFKLELKAPPSSIKVDVFKEESPQASLGSAECQGSNIASFRNPVHLRESVGYVIRISRTSGAPASDTYKTDDQSILLFGAEHSAATFTQAGITFTLAPGVFVQAIIFV
;
A
#
# COMPACT_ATOMS: atom_id res chain seq x y z
N GLU A 1 -7.41 -1.46 6.73
CA GLU A 1 -8.41 -2.03 5.78
C GLU A 1 -8.20 -1.62 4.32
N ASN A 2 -7.18 -0.83 3.98
CA ASN A 2 -6.93 -0.34 2.61
C ASN A 2 -6.69 -1.46 1.57
N GLY A 3 -6.20 -2.63 1.99
CA GLY A 3 -5.95 -3.76 1.09
C GLY A 3 -7.21 -4.25 0.37
N ASN A 4 -8.34 -4.34 1.09
CA ASN A 4 -9.62 -4.70 0.49
C ASN A 4 -10.05 -3.68 -0.58
N SER A 5 -9.94 -2.38 -0.30
CA SER A 5 -10.32 -1.32 -1.23
C SER A 5 -9.47 -1.33 -2.50
N VAL A 6 -8.17 -1.60 -2.39
CA VAL A 6 -7.25 -1.72 -3.54
C VAL A 6 -7.60 -2.93 -4.39
N LEU A 7 -7.83 -4.09 -3.77
CA LEU A 7 -8.12 -5.35 -4.47
C LEU A 7 -9.51 -5.38 -5.13
N LEU A 8 -10.47 -4.63 -4.59
CA LEU A 8 -11.80 -4.50 -5.17
C LEU A 8 -11.90 -3.37 -6.21
N SER A 9 -10.86 -2.56 -6.36
CA SER A 9 -10.85 -1.43 -7.28
C SER A 9 -10.87 -1.88 -8.74
N PRO A 10 -11.69 -1.26 -9.61
CA PRO A 10 -11.62 -1.48 -11.07
C PRO A 10 -10.24 -1.17 -11.66
N ALA A 11 -9.43 -0.35 -11.00
CA ALA A 11 -8.07 -0.04 -11.44
C ALA A 11 -7.16 -1.29 -11.39
N LEU A 12 -7.42 -2.23 -10.47
CA LEU A 12 -6.66 -3.47 -10.35
C LEU A 12 -6.69 -4.26 -11.66
N GLN A 13 -7.85 -4.34 -12.32
CA GLN A 13 -8.05 -5.10 -13.56
C GLN A 13 -7.18 -4.60 -14.73
N LYS A 14 -6.69 -3.36 -14.65
CA LYS A 14 -5.83 -2.73 -15.66
C LYS A 14 -4.34 -2.92 -15.36
N LEU A 15 -3.98 -3.52 -14.23
CA LEU A 15 -2.58 -3.66 -13.83
C LEU A 15 -1.81 -4.60 -14.77
N PRO A 16 -0.56 -4.26 -15.12
CA PRO A 16 0.35 -5.19 -15.76
C PRO A 16 0.59 -6.42 -14.86
N PRO A 17 0.83 -7.61 -15.43
CA PRO A 17 0.99 -8.82 -14.62
C PRO A 17 2.14 -8.77 -13.61
N LYS A 18 3.23 -8.04 -13.91
CA LYS A 18 4.34 -7.84 -12.98
C LYS A 18 3.93 -7.00 -11.76
N ALA A 19 3.16 -5.95 -11.97
CA ALA A 19 2.66 -5.10 -10.88
C ALA A 19 1.70 -5.85 -9.97
N LEU A 20 0.82 -6.69 -10.54
CA LEU A 20 -0.03 -7.57 -9.75
C LEU A 20 0.80 -8.59 -8.95
N ALA A 21 1.82 -9.20 -9.55
CA ALA A 21 2.70 -10.14 -8.83
C ALA A 21 3.37 -9.47 -7.63
N SER A 22 3.94 -8.27 -7.81
CA SER A 22 4.54 -7.50 -6.72
C SER A 22 3.52 -7.18 -5.63
N LEU A 23 2.33 -6.67 -6.00
CA LEU A 23 1.27 -6.39 -5.03
C LEU A 23 0.87 -7.62 -4.20
N LEU A 24 0.83 -8.80 -4.82
CA LEU A 24 0.52 -10.06 -4.15
C LEU A 24 1.67 -10.58 -3.27
N GLN A 25 2.87 -10.03 -3.34
CA GLN A 25 3.95 -10.37 -2.42
C GLN A 25 3.97 -9.44 -1.19
N GLU A 26 3.28 -8.31 -1.27
CA GLU A 26 3.19 -7.34 -0.18
C GLU A 26 2.35 -7.85 1.02
N PRO A 27 2.67 -7.38 2.24
CA PRO A 27 1.88 -7.65 3.42
C PRO A 27 0.60 -6.81 3.41
N LEU A 28 -0.42 -7.28 2.67
CA LEU A 28 -1.70 -6.59 2.49
C LEU A 28 -2.66 -6.81 3.68
N THR A 29 -3.24 -5.72 4.21
CA THR A 29 -4.32 -5.81 5.20
C THR A 29 -5.64 -6.14 4.50
N VAL A 30 -5.96 -7.43 4.41
CA VAL A 30 -7.22 -7.95 3.86
C VAL A 30 -8.04 -8.65 4.93
N SER A 31 -9.37 -8.65 4.77
CA SER A 31 -10.27 -9.35 5.71
C SER A 31 -10.11 -10.87 5.64
N SER A 32 -9.80 -11.40 4.45
CA SER A 32 -9.55 -12.82 4.21
C SER A 32 -8.77 -13.00 2.90
N GLU A 33 -8.02 -14.09 2.79
CA GLU A 33 -7.29 -14.45 1.57
C GLU A 33 -8.26 -14.68 0.39
N VAL A 34 -9.53 -14.99 0.66
CA VAL A 34 -10.55 -15.12 -0.40
C VAL A 34 -10.74 -13.83 -1.21
N VAL A 35 -10.49 -12.67 -0.60
CA VAL A 35 -10.56 -11.37 -1.29
C VAL A 35 -9.47 -11.27 -2.35
N ILE A 36 -8.27 -11.74 -2.02
CA ILE A 36 -7.13 -11.79 -2.95
C ILE A 36 -7.43 -12.74 -4.10
N PHE A 37 -7.95 -13.93 -3.79
CA PHE A 37 -8.34 -14.90 -4.81
C PHE A 37 -9.37 -14.32 -5.79
N ARG A 38 -10.46 -13.72 -5.27
CA ARG A 38 -11.48 -13.07 -6.10
C ARG A 38 -10.91 -11.95 -6.97
N ALA A 39 -9.99 -11.16 -6.43
CA ALA A 39 -9.33 -10.09 -7.15
C ALA A 39 -8.47 -10.61 -8.31
N VAL A 40 -7.71 -11.69 -8.10
CA VAL A 40 -6.92 -12.37 -9.14
C VAL A 40 -7.81 -12.97 -10.22
N VAL A 41 -8.92 -13.60 -9.85
CA VAL A 41 -9.92 -14.13 -10.80
C VAL A 41 -10.54 -12.99 -11.63
N ALA A 42 -10.93 -11.90 -10.98
CA ALA A 42 -11.49 -10.73 -11.67
C ALA A 42 -10.48 -10.11 -12.64
N TRP A 43 -9.20 -9.99 -12.23
CA TRP A 43 -8.13 -9.56 -13.10
C TRP A 43 -7.97 -10.50 -14.31
N GLY A 44 -7.91 -11.83 -14.08
CA GLY A 44 -7.76 -12.82 -15.15
C GLY A 44 -8.89 -12.75 -16.18
N ASN A 45 -10.14 -12.65 -15.71
CA ASN A 45 -11.30 -12.47 -16.59
C ASN A 45 -11.23 -11.18 -17.41
N ALA A 46 -10.76 -10.07 -16.81
CA ALA A 46 -10.58 -8.82 -17.53
C ALA A 46 -9.49 -8.92 -18.61
N GLN A 47 -8.38 -9.63 -18.33
CA GLN A 47 -7.32 -9.88 -19.32
C GLN A 47 -7.77 -10.81 -20.45
N LEU A 48 -8.57 -11.83 -20.17
CA LEU A 48 -9.13 -12.68 -21.23
C LEU A 48 -10.10 -11.89 -22.11
N ARG A 49 -10.96 -11.07 -21.50
CA ARG A 49 -11.90 -10.20 -22.21
C ARG A 49 -11.19 -9.19 -23.12
N SER A 50 -10.10 -8.58 -22.64
CA SER A 50 -9.33 -7.63 -23.46
C SER A 50 -8.64 -8.31 -24.66
N LYS A 51 -8.34 -9.61 -24.55
CA LYS A 51 -7.78 -10.44 -25.64
C LYS A 51 -8.86 -11.06 -26.54
N GLY A 52 -10.16 -10.87 -26.25
CA GLY A 52 -11.25 -11.52 -26.97
C GLY A 52 -11.33 -13.04 -26.74
N ILE A 53 -10.74 -13.54 -25.64
CA ILE A 53 -10.74 -14.96 -25.29
C ILE A 53 -11.89 -15.24 -24.32
N GLU A 54 -12.59 -16.35 -24.53
CA GLU A 54 -13.64 -16.81 -23.62
C GLU A 54 -13.08 -17.07 -22.21
N SER A 55 -13.82 -16.60 -21.20
CA SER A 55 -13.50 -16.78 -19.77
C SER A 55 -13.83 -18.19 -19.26
N ALA A 56 -13.52 -19.22 -20.05
CA ALA A 56 -13.64 -20.61 -19.65
C ALA A 56 -12.60 -20.96 -18.56
N PRO A 57 -12.91 -21.86 -17.61
CA PRO A 57 -12.04 -22.16 -16.46
C PRO A 57 -10.60 -22.52 -16.85
N LYS A 58 -10.43 -23.31 -17.92
CA LYS A 58 -9.11 -23.69 -18.46
C LYS A 58 -8.29 -22.50 -18.96
N ASN A 59 -8.93 -21.50 -19.56
CA ASN A 59 -8.26 -20.28 -20.04
C ASN A 59 -7.93 -19.37 -18.86
N LEU A 60 -8.87 -19.24 -17.91
CA LEU A 60 -8.67 -18.45 -16.70
C LEU A 60 -7.50 -19.00 -15.88
N ARG A 61 -7.45 -20.32 -15.68
CA ARG A 61 -6.34 -21.00 -15.01
C ARG A 61 -5.00 -20.68 -15.65
N LYS A 62 -4.90 -20.75 -16.99
CA LYS A 62 -3.66 -20.39 -17.71
C LYS A 62 -3.27 -18.94 -17.48
N GLU A 63 -4.23 -18.01 -17.50
CA GLU A 63 -3.96 -16.59 -17.33
C GLU A 63 -3.45 -16.26 -15.91
N ILE A 64 -3.98 -16.95 -14.89
CA ILE A 64 -3.65 -16.68 -13.48
C ILE A 64 -2.59 -17.63 -12.88
N ASP A 65 -2.05 -18.60 -13.64
CA ASP A 65 -1.20 -19.69 -13.13
C ASP A 65 -0.04 -19.19 -12.25
N LYS A 66 0.62 -18.13 -12.68
CA LYS A 66 1.76 -17.53 -11.98
C LYS A 66 1.42 -16.90 -10.63
N PHE A 67 0.15 -16.60 -10.37
CA PHE A 67 -0.31 -15.97 -9.13
C PHE A 67 -0.86 -16.99 -8.12
N ILE A 68 -1.20 -18.21 -8.55
CA ILE A 68 -1.79 -19.23 -7.67
C ILE A 68 -0.89 -19.53 -6.48
N LYS A 69 0.43 -19.59 -6.70
CA LYS A 69 1.44 -19.80 -5.66
C LYS A 69 1.57 -18.66 -4.65
N GLU A 70 1.01 -17.48 -4.95
CA GLU A 70 1.02 -16.31 -4.06
C GLU A 70 -0.21 -16.29 -3.15
N ILE A 71 -1.23 -17.11 -3.43
CA ILE A 71 -2.49 -17.16 -2.68
C ILE A 71 -2.39 -18.21 -1.58
N ARG A 72 -2.63 -17.81 -0.34
CA ARG A 72 -2.54 -18.67 0.86
C ARG A 72 -3.84 -19.43 1.12
N PHE A 73 -4.21 -20.34 0.22
CA PHE A 73 -5.47 -21.09 0.30
C PHE A 73 -5.70 -21.78 1.65
N PHE A 74 -4.65 -22.23 2.33
CA PHE A 74 -4.74 -22.93 3.62
C PHE A 74 -5.15 -22.03 4.79
N THR A 75 -5.19 -20.70 4.57
CA THR A 75 -5.67 -19.72 5.56
C THR A 75 -7.16 -19.42 5.43
N MET A 76 -7.82 -19.89 4.36
CA MET A 76 -9.26 -19.74 4.17
C MET A 76 -10.04 -20.74 5.03
N SER A 77 -11.25 -20.37 5.41
CA SER A 77 -12.22 -21.33 5.95
C SER A 77 -12.72 -22.29 4.87
N SER A 78 -13.25 -23.45 5.29
CA SER A 78 -13.87 -24.41 4.36
C SER A 78 -15.01 -23.77 3.56
N ASP A 79 -15.84 -22.95 4.21
CA ASP A 79 -16.96 -22.26 3.57
C ASP A 79 -16.48 -21.27 2.51
N GLU A 80 -15.48 -20.44 2.83
CA GLU A 80 -14.90 -19.52 1.85
C GLU A 80 -14.31 -20.27 0.65
N PHE A 81 -13.61 -21.37 0.90
CA PHE A 81 -13.01 -22.18 -0.15
C PHE A 81 -14.07 -22.78 -1.07
N VAL A 82 -15.10 -23.43 -0.51
CA VAL A 82 -16.17 -24.08 -1.28
C VAL A 82 -16.99 -23.04 -2.07
N GLN A 83 -17.37 -21.93 -1.44
CA GLN A 83 -18.23 -20.93 -2.08
C GLN A 83 -17.51 -20.10 -3.15
N ASN A 84 -16.18 -20.06 -3.16
CA ASN A 84 -15.43 -19.15 -4.03
C ASN A 84 -14.41 -19.85 -4.90
N VAL A 85 -13.52 -20.62 -4.29
CA VAL A 85 -12.39 -21.25 -4.99
C VAL A 85 -12.89 -22.40 -5.85
N LEU A 86 -13.75 -23.24 -5.28
CA LEU A 86 -14.30 -24.42 -5.95
C LEU A 86 -15.24 -24.02 -7.10
N VAL A 87 -16.04 -22.97 -6.92
CA VAL A 87 -16.95 -22.43 -7.95
C VAL A 87 -16.20 -21.85 -9.14
N ALA A 88 -15.01 -21.27 -8.93
CA ALA A 88 -14.22 -20.69 -10.02
C ALA A 88 -13.59 -21.74 -10.94
N ASP A 89 -13.50 -23.00 -10.50
CA ASP A 89 -13.00 -24.15 -11.28
C ASP A 89 -11.59 -23.94 -11.90
N VAL A 90 -10.75 -23.18 -11.19
CA VAL A 90 -9.38 -22.87 -11.65
C VAL A 90 -8.33 -23.83 -11.09
N LEU A 91 -8.57 -24.44 -9.92
CA LEU A 91 -7.63 -25.38 -9.32
C LEU A 91 -7.81 -26.78 -9.91
N THR A 92 -6.73 -27.57 -9.97
CA THR A 92 -6.84 -28.99 -10.36
C THR A 92 -7.53 -29.80 -9.26
N SER A 93 -8.02 -31.00 -9.60
CA SER A 93 -8.61 -31.92 -8.61
C SER A 93 -7.65 -32.23 -7.47
N ASP A 94 -6.37 -32.43 -7.76
CA ASP A 94 -5.34 -32.70 -6.75
C ASP A 94 -5.09 -31.48 -5.86
N GLU A 95 -5.01 -30.28 -6.45
CA GLU A 95 -4.91 -29.02 -5.71
C GLU A 95 -6.10 -28.82 -4.77
N ILE A 96 -7.33 -29.12 -5.22
CA ILE A 96 -8.55 -29.02 -4.42
C ILE A 96 -8.51 -29.98 -3.24
N VAL A 97 -8.18 -31.25 -3.48
CA VAL A 97 -8.11 -32.28 -2.44
C VAL A 97 -7.08 -31.91 -1.39
N ILE A 98 -5.89 -31.48 -1.81
CA ILE A 98 -4.81 -31.09 -0.90
C ILE A 98 -5.20 -29.86 -0.10
N ALA A 99 -5.78 -28.83 -0.74
CA ALA A 99 -6.23 -27.63 -0.05
C ALA A 99 -7.31 -27.95 0.99
N LEU A 100 -8.34 -28.71 0.64
CA LEU A 100 -9.41 -29.09 1.57
C LEU A 100 -8.88 -29.95 2.72
N LYS A 101 -7.99 -30.92 2.44
CA LYS A 101 -7.34 -31.74 3.46
C LYS A 101 -6.62 -30.87 4.48
N HIS A 102 -5.83 -29.89 4.03
CA HIS A 102 -5.06 -29.02 4.90
C HIS A 102 -5.90 -27.92 5.56
N ILE A 103 -6.99 -27.47 4.96
CA ILE A 103 -7.95 -26.57 5.61
C ILE A 103 -8.62 -27.31 6.77
N ALA A 104 -9.09 -28.55 6.55
CA ALA A 104 -9.80 -29.35 7.55
C ALA A 104 -8.88 -29.90 8.65
N ARG A 105 -7.66 -30.32 8.29
CA ARG A 105 -6.66 -30.88 9.20
C ARG A 105 -5.29 -30.25 8.89
N PRO A 106 -4.92 -29.18 9.61
CA PRO A 106 -3.62 -28.53 9.44
C PRO A 106 -2.46 -29.50 9.66
N ASP A 107 -1.59 -29.63 8.67
CA ASP A 107 -0.29 -30.30 8.82
C ASP A 107 0.79 -29.21 8.93
N PRO A 108 1.48 -29.08 10.08
CA PRO A 108 2.54 -28.10 10.26
C PRO A 108 3.85 -28.47 9.56
N HIS A 109 3.98 -29.70 9.05
CA HIS A 109 5.20 -30.19 8.41
C HIS A 109 5.17 -30.12 6.88
N LEU A 110 4.04 -29.73 6.28
CA LEU A 110 3.92 -29.62 4.84
C LEU A 110 4.85 -28.52 4.30
N SER A 111 5.89 -28.93 3.55
CA SER A 111 6.83 -27.99 2.94
C SER A 111 6.46 -27.67 1.49
N THR A 112 6.97 -26.54 0.98
CA THR A 112 6.88 -26.20 -0.46
C THR A 112 7.48 -27.30 -1.32
N THR A 113 8.53 -27.96 -0.85
CA THR A 113 9.25 -29.02 -1.57
C THR A 113 8.38 -30.25 -1.77
N ASP A 114 7.58 -30.61 -0.76
CA ASP A 114 6.68 -31.76 -0.83
C ASP A 114 5.57 -31.53 -1.86
N LEU A 115 4.97 -30.33 -1.85
CA LEU A 115 3.97 -29.94 -2.84
C LEU A 115 4.54 -29.91 -4.26
N LEU A 116 5.75 -29.37 -4.45
CA LEU A 116 6.38 -29.30 -5.77
C LEU A 116 6.73 -30.69 -6.33
N ASN A 117 7.15 -31.63 -5.46
CA ASN A 117 7.41 -33.01 -5.85
C ASN A 117 6.13 -33.73 -6.32
N GLU A 118 4.97 -33.33 -5.81
CA GLU A 118 3.65 -33.79 -6.26
C GLU A 118 3.09 -32.99 -7.45
N GLY A 119 3.84 -32.01 -7.98
CA GLY A 119 3.40 -31.15 -9.09
C GLY A 119 2.37 -30.07 -8.70
N ILE A 120 2.21 -29.83 -7.39
CA ILE A 120 1.19 -28.94 -6.82
C ILE A 120 1.76 -27.53 -6.67
N LYS A 121 1.02 -26.53 -7.18
CA LYS A 121 1.48 -25.11 -7.23
C LYS A 121 0.83 -24.23 -6.18
N LEU A 122 0.49 -24.78 -5.01
CA LEU A 122 -0.16 -24.04 -3.93
C LEU A 122 0.86 -23.42 -2.98
N CYS A 123 0.51 -22.27 -2.39
CA CYS A 123 1.28 -21.68 -1.31
C CYS A 123 1.09 -22.52 -0.02
N PRO A 124 2.16 -23.05 0.60
CA PRO A 124 2.05 -23.83 1.82
C PRO A 124 1.84 -22.97 3.08
N SER A 125 1.99 -21.65 2.96
CA SER A 125 1.88 -20.74 4.10
C SER A 125 0.49 -20.79 4.73
N ARG A 126 0.47 -21.02 6.05
CA ARG A 126 -0.73 -20.99 6.90
C ARG A 126 -0.84 -19.72 7.71
N GLU A 127 0.10 -18.79 7.55
CA GLU A 127 0.09 -17.52 8.25
C GLU A 127 -0.83 -16.55 7.50
N PRO A 128 -1.88 -16.01 8.13
CA PRO A 128 -2.65 -14.93 7.56
C PRO A 128 -1.74 -13.75 7.17
N ARG A 129 -1.97 -13.11 6.01
CA ARG A 129 -1.17 -11.93 5.59
C ARG A 129 -1.19 -10.79 6.60
N LYS A 130 -2.28 -10.63 7.35
CA LYS A 130 -2.37 -9.68 8.47
C LYS A 130 -1.34 -9.91 9.57
N GLN A 131 -0.79 -11.13 9.69
CA GLN A 131 0.27 -11.46 10.65
C GLN A 131 1.68 -11.18 10.10
N LEU A 132 1.85 -11.10 8.77
CA LEU A 132 3.08 -10.54 8.19
C LEU A 132 3.22 -9.04 8.45
N ILE A 133 2.07 -8.36 8.60
CA ILE A 133 1.97 -7.01 9.12
C ILE A 133 2.11 -7.10 10.64
N THR A 134 3.31 -7.40 11.12
CA THR A 134 3.57 -7.32 12.56
C THR A 134 3.64 -5.84 12.95
N LYS A 135 3.24 -5.54 14.20
CA LYS A 135 3.46 -4.23 14.85
C LYS A 135 4.96 -3.85 14.90
N GLU A 136 5.83 -4.83 14.65
CA GLU A 136 7.29 -4.71 14.57
C GLU A 136 7.76 -4.25 13.17
N ASN A 137 7.01 -4.54 12.10
CA ASN A 137 7.36 -4.17 10.72
C ASN A 137 6.64 -2.91 10.22
N THR A 138 5.45 -2.59 10.75
CA THR A 138 4.80 -1.31 10.49
C THR A 138 5.31 -0.27 11.48
N GLN A 139 6.24 0.57 11.04
CA GLN A 139 6.69 1.69 11.85
C GLN A 139 5.74 2.87 11.65
N SER A 140 5.18 3.37 12.75
CA SER A 140 4.47 4.63 12.78
C SER A 140 5.32 5.63 13.54
N CYS A 141 5.73 6.70 12.86
CA CYS A 141 6.31 7.85 13.54
C CYS A 141 5.20 8.83 13.89
N ILE A 142 4.92 8.93 15.18
CA ILE A 142 4.08 9.96 15.77
C ILE A 142 5.05 10.99 16.35
N CYS A 143 5.07 12.19 15.78
CA CYS A 143 5.89 13.28 16.31
C CYS A 143 5.13 13.91 17.49
N ASP A 144 5.34 13.47 18.73
CA ASP A 144 4.68 14.08 19.90
C ASP A 144 5.37 15.40 20.29
N GLY A 145 4.88 16.51 19.74
CA GLY A 145 5.24 17.87 20.15
C GLY A 145 4.03 18.58 20.74
N GLY A 146 4.18 19.17 21.93
CA GLY A 146 3.13 19.97 22.57
C GLY A 146 2.60 21.06 21.64
N PHE A 147 1.27 21.22 21.61
CA PHE A 147 0.58 22.17 20.75
C PHE A 147 0.98 23.61 21.09
N SER A 148 1.83 24.25 20.28
CA SER A 148 1.92 25.71 20.20
C SER A 148 1.28 26.19 18.89
N ARG A 149 0.52 27.28 18.97
CA ARG A 149 -0.20 27.85 17.82
C ARG A 149 0.78 28.63 16.96
N SER A 150 1.13 28.10 15.78
CA SER A 150 1.83 28.88 14.75
C SER A 150 1.21 28.68 13.37
N TRP A 151 1.34 29.70 12.53
CA TRP A 151 0.63 29.92 11.26
C TRP A 151 1.66 29.95 10.14
N LEU A 152 1.63 29.01 9.21
CA LEU A 152 2.53 29.02 8.05
C LEU A 152 1.84 29.57 6.80
N LYS A 153 2.55 30.44 6.06
CA LYS A 153 2.03 31.24 4.93
C LYS A 153 2.60 30.87 3.56
N HIS A 154 3.33 29.75 3.44
CA HIS A 154 4.09 29.41 2.23
C HIS A 154 3.36 28.39 1.34
N ASP A 155 3.66 28.43 0.04
CA ASP A 155 3.10 27.55 -1.00
C ASP A 155 3.73 26.14 -1.01
N SER A 156 4.89 25.98 -0.37
CA SER A 156 5.56 24.69 -0.22
C SER A 156 6.39 24.58 1.07
N TYR A 157 6.59 23.35 1.54
CA TYR A 157 7.33 23.01 2.76
C TYR A 157 8.19 21.78 2.55
N ASP A 158 9.42 21.81 3.07
CA ASP A 158 10.41 20.74 2.91
C ASP A 158 10.73 20.10 4.27
N PHE A 159 10.84 18.77 4.27
CA PHE A 159 11.20 17.94 5.42
C PHE A 159 12.43 17.11 5.09
N HIS A 160 13.40 17.07 6.00
CA HIS A 160 14.56 16.24 5.83
C HIS A 160 14.37 14.95 6.63
N MET A 161 14.63 13.81 5.99
CA MET A 161 14.48 12.49 6.58
C MET A 161 15.70 11.63 6.22
N THR A 162 16.20 10.89 7.20
CA THR A 162 17.15 9.80 7.00
C THR A 162 16.55 8.52 7.59
N THR A 163 16.77 7.39 6.94
CA THR A 163 16.28 6.09 7.41
C THR A 163 17.46 5.26 7.90
N SER A 164 17.29 4.54 9.01
CA SER A 164 18.29 3.56 9.49
C SER A 164 18.16 2.20 8.83
N ASP A 165 17.22 2.03 7.90
CA ASP A 165 17.02 0.79 7.14
C ASP A 165 16.47 1.13 5.75
N ASN A 166 16.38 0.13 4.88
CA ASN A 166 15.72 0.21 3.59
C ASN A 166 14.21 0.15 3.78
N ILE A 167 13.49 1.16 3.28
CA ILE A 167 12.07 1.35 3.51
C ILE A 167 11.33 1.52 2.19
N VAL A 168 10.11 1.00 2.10
CA VAL A 168 9.22 1.23 0.97
C VAL A 168 8.08 2.16 1.39
N LEU A 169 8.14 3.42 0.95
CA LEU A 169 7.12 4.42 1.24
C LEU A 169 5.96 4.31 0.23
N LEU A 170 4.79 3.90 0.73
CA LEU A 170 3.59 3.67 -0.09
C LEU A 170 2.63 4.86 -0.09
N ALA A 171 2.51 5.54 1.05
CA ALA A 171 1.60 6.67 1.21
C ALA A 171 2.08 7.61 2.33
N PHE A 172 1.63 8.85 2.25
CA PHE A 172 1.88 9.89 3.24
C PHE A 172 0.54 10.37 3.80
N LYS A 173 0.31 10.27 5.11
CA LYS A 173 -0.91 10.77 5.76
C LYS A 173 -0.65 12.14 6.39
N LEU A 174 -1.44 13.12 6.00
CA LEU A 174 -1.40 14.50 6.47
C LEU A 174 -2.70 14.81 7.21
N GLU A 175 -2.64 15.21 8.47
CA GLU A 175 -3.83 15.73 9.14
C GLU A 175 -3.85 17.25 9.08
N LEU A 176 -4.81 17.79 8.32
CA LEU A 176 -4.97 19.22 8.08
C LEU A 176 -6.31 19.67 8.66
N LYS A 177 -6.35 20.78 9.40
CA LYS A 177 -7.61 21.27 10.01
C LYS A 177 -8.64 21.73 8.99
N ALA A 178 -8.21 22.13 7.80
CA ALA A 178 -9.09 22.46 6.68
C ALA A 178 -8.64 21.64 5.47
N PRO A 179 -9.56 21.00 4.73
CA PRO A 179 -9.19 20.25 3.53
C PRO A 179 -8.67 21.24 2.48
N PRO A 180 -7.39 21.15 2.08
CA PRO A 180 -6.89 21.94 0.97
C PRO A 180 -7.55 21.45 -0.33
N SER A 181 -7.69 22.34 -1.31
CA SER A 181 -8.27 21.99 -2.61
C SER A 181 -7.46 20.95 -3.37
N SER A 182 -6.14 20.95 -3.21
CA SER A 182 -5.25 19.85 -3.61
C SER A 182 -3.84 20.04 -3.02
N ILE A 183 -3.25 18.97 -2.50
CA ILE A 183 -1.85 18.94 -2.04
C ILE A 183 -1.06 17.91 -2.83
N LYS A 184 0.16 18.28 -3.19
CA LYS A 184 1.16 17.43 -3.79
C LYS A 184 2.28 17.15 -2.81
N VAL A 185 2.65 15.88 -2.68
CA VAL A 185 3.80 15.38 -1.90
C VAL A 185 4.83 14.83 -2.89
N ASP A 186 6.02 15.39 -2.88
CA ASP A 186 7.16 14.93 -3.66
C ASP A 186 8.26 14.42 -2.73
N VAL A 187 8.96 13.35 -3.12
CA VAL A 187 10.10 12.82 -2.37
C VAL A 187 11.33 12.90 -3.26
N PHE A 188 12.41 13.47 -2.73
CA PHE A 188 13.69 13.65 -3.40
C PHE A 188 14.81 13.04 -2.57
N LYS A 189 15.93 12.73 -3.22
CA LYS A 189 17.19 12.60 -2.51
C LYS A 189 17.77 13.97 -2.23
N GLU A 190 18.36 14.16 -1.06
CA GLU A 190 19.01 15.43 -0.68
C GLU A 190 20.19 15.77 -1.60
N GLU A 191 20.95 14.76 -2.05
CA GLU A 191 22.03 14.88 -3.04
C GLU A 191 21.53 15.20 -4.47
N SER A 192 20.24 15.09 -4.74
CA SER A 192 19.66 15.25 -6.09
C SER A 192 18.22 15.81 -6.05
N PRO A 193 18.03 17.04 -5.56
CA PRO A 193 16.71 17.63 -5.29
C PRO A 193 15.89 17.91 -6.56
N GLN A 194 16.47 17.76 -7.76
CA GLN A 194 15.77 17.95 -9.03
C GLN A 194 15.11 16.67 -9.57
N ALA A 195 15.50 15.49 -9.06
CA ALA A 195 14.96 14.20 -9.50
C ALA A 195 14.03 13.63 -8.43
N SER A 196 12.72 13.80 -8.62
CA SER A 196 11.71 13.20 -7.74
C SER A 196 11.75 11.68 -7.85
N LEU A 197 11.89 11.02 -6.69
CA LEU A 197 11.78 9.56 -6.54
C LEU A 197 10.32 9.11 -6.60
N GLY A 198 9.42 9.98 -6.19
CA GLY A 198 7.98 9.71 -6.21
C GLY A 198 7.18 10.96 -5.92
N SER A 199 6.00 10.98 -6.50
CA SER A 199 5.04 12.06 -6.35
C SER A 199 3.66 11.49 -6.07
N ALA A 200 2.98 12.08 -5.11
CA ALA A 200 1.61 11.73 -4.72
C ALA A 200 0.79 13.01 -4.62
N GLU A 201 -0.49 12.94 -4.95
CA GLU A 201 -1.40 14.07 -4.82
C GLU A 201 -2.64 13.64 -4.03
N CYS A 202 -3.12 14.49 -3.14
CA CYS A 202 -4.36 14.27 -2.41
C CYS A 202 -5.33 15.44 -2.62
N GLN A 203 -6.56 15.11 -3.02
CA GLN A 203 -7.67 16.03 -3.20
C GLN A 203 -8.79 15.61 -2.26
N GLY A 204 -9.13 16.45 -1.28
CA GLY A 204 -10.18 16.15 -0.30
C GLY A 204 -9.90 14.96 0.64
N SER A 205 -8.72 14.33 0.53
CA SER A 205 -8.25 13.29 1.43
C SER A 205 -6.99 13.74 2.17
N ASN A 206 -6.85 13.22 3.38
CA ASN A 206 -5.68 13.40 4.23
C ASN A 206 -4.56 12.38 3.90
N ILE A 207 -4.62 11.69 2.76
CA ILE A 207 -3.67 10.64 2.40
C ILE A 207 -3.23 10.84 0.96
N ALA A 208 -1.93 11.09 0.77
CA ALA A 208 -1.26 11.14 -0.52
C ALA A 208 -0.61 9.78 -0.80
N SER A 209 -1.24 8.98 -1.66
CA SER A 209 -0.72 7.66 -2.05
C SER A 209 0.18 7.75 -3.29
N PHE A 210 1.38 7.17 -3.23
CA PHE A 210 2.29 7.16 -4.36
C PHE A 210 1.83 6.16 -5.42
N ARG A 211 1.80 6.58 -6.70
CA ARG A 211 1.44 5.67 -7.81
C ARG A 211 2.44 4.53 -7.98
N ASN A 212 3.71 4.82 -7.69
CA ASN A 212 4.79 3.85 -7.63
C ASN A 212 5.39 3.89 -6.22
N PRO A 213 5.64 2.75 -5.57
CA PRO A 213 6.33 2.71 -4.28
C PRO A 213 7.66 3.47 -4.32
N VAL A 214 7.92 4.26 -3.28
CA VAL A 214 9.17 5.02 -3.16
C VAL A 214 10.15 4.25 -2.30
N HIS A 215 11.24 3.77 -2.90
CA HIS A 215 12.27 3.03 -2.19
C HIS A 215 13.29 3.98 -1.55
N LEU A 216 13.35 3.96 -0.23
CA LEU A 216 14.29 4.69 0.60
C LEU A 216 15.37 3.71 1.07
N ARG A 217 16.62 4.14 1.07
CA ARG A 217 17.79 3.35 1.44
C ARG A 217 18.34 3.83 2.76
N GLU A 218 18.85 2.89 3.53
CA GLU A 218 19.57 3.15 4.76
C GLU A 218 20.65 4.22 4.57
N SER A 219 20.76 5.12 5.55
CA SER A 219 21.79 6.17 5.62
C SER A 219 21.78 7.17 4.46
N VAL A 220 20.71 7.24 3.67
CA VAL A 220 20.53 8.26 2.62
C VAL A 220 19.62 9.38 3.14
N GLY A 221 20.01 10.63 2.85
CA GLY A 221 19.21 11.82 3.10
C GLY A 221 18.13 12.03 2.04
N TYR A 222 16.92 12.26 2.49
CA TYR A 222 15.74 12.49 1.66
C TYR A 222 15.09 13.81 2.03
N VAL A 223 14.55 14.49 1.01
CA VAL A 223 13.71 15.68 1.17
C VAL A 223 12.29 15.33 0.75
N ILE A 224 11.34 15.46 1.67
CA ILE A 224 9.91 15.38 1.37
C ILE A 224 9.41 16.81 1.20
N ARG A 225 8.79 17.12 0.06
CA ARG A 225 8.19 18.43 -0.22
C ARG A 225 6.68 18.30 -0.25
N ILE A 226 5.99 19.12 0.53
CA ILE A 226 4.54 19.29 0.47
C ILE A 226 4.27 20.62 -0.21
N SER A 227 3.46 20.65 -1.26
CA SER A 227 3.14 21.88 -2.01
C SER A 227 1.68 21.92 -2.44
N ARG A 228 1.14 23.12 -2.68
CA ARG A 228 -0.19 23.29 -3.27
C ARG A 228 -0.14 23.01 -4.77
N THR A 229 -1.11 22.25 -5.31
CA THR A 229 -1.26 22.15 -6.76
C THR A 229 -2.07 23.35 -7.28
N SER A 230 -1.42 24.22 -8.05
CA SER A 230 -2.03 25.41 -8.66
C SER A 230 -2.97 24.99 -9.80
N GLY A 231 -4.23 24.67 -9.49
CA GLY A 231 -5.17 24.21 -10.52
C GLY A 231 -6.67 24.36 -10.22
N ALA A 232 -7.08 24.72 -9.01
CA ALA A 232 -8.48 25.00 -8.73
C ALA A 232 -8.74 26.51 -8.90
N PRO A 233 -9.60 26.96 -9.84
CA PRO A 233 -10.05 28.34 -9.83
C PRO A 233 -10.73 28.59 -8.49
N ALA A 234 -10.29 29.63 -7.78
CA ALA A 234 -10.99 30.11 -6.60
C ALA A 234 -12.42 30.42 -7.03
N SER A 235 -13.41 29.68 -6.52
CA SER A 235 -14.80 30.08 -6.67
C SER A 235 -14.95 31.42 -5.94
N ASP A 236 -15.24 32.48 -6.71
CA ASP A 236 -15.21 33.91 -6.37
C ASP A 236 -16.22 34.38 -5.29
N THR A 237 -16.56 33.55 -4.31
CA THR A 237 -17.65 33.87 -3.36
C THR A 237 -17.26 34.02 -1.89
N TYR A 238 -15.96 33.97 -1.55
CA TYR A 238 -15.51 34.40 -0.23
C TYR A 238 -14.27 35.31 -0.33
N LYS A 239 -14.52 36.62 -0.38
CA LYS A 239 -13.54 37.64 -0.03
C LYS A 239 -13.45 37.71 1.50
N THR A 240 -12.44 37.07 2.08
CA THR A 240 -11.80 37.47 3.35
C THR A 240 -10.58 36.59 3.58
N ASP A 241 -9.43 37.26 3.74
CA ASP A 241 -8.15 36.81 4.32
C ASP A 241 -7.53 35.44 3.95
N ASP A 242 -6.35 35.55 3.34
CA ASP A 242 -5.20 34.64 3.45
C ASP A 242 -5.48 33.15 3.10
N GLN A 243 -5.51 32.84 1.79
CA GLN A 243 -5.54 31.47 1.26
C GLN A 243 -4.18 30.73 1.41
N SER A 244 -3.50 30.92 2.53
CA SER A 244 -2.29 30.17 2.87
C SER A 244 -2.64 28.76 3.35
N ILE A 245 -1.79 27.77 3.04
CA ILE A 245 -1.91 26.45 3.65
C ILE A 245 -1.54 26.60 5.12
N LEU A 246 -2.54 26.62 6.01
CA LEU A 246 -2.34 26.64 7.45
C LEU A 246 -1.89 25.26 7.92
N LEU A 247 -0.57 25.03 7.90
CA LEU A 247 0.08 23.94 8.61
C LEU A 247 0.35 24.39 10.05
N PHE A 248 0.07 23.50 11.01
CA PHE A 248 0.32 23.72 12.43
C PHE A 248 1.65 23.05 12.81
N GLY A 249 2.44 23.67 13.68
CA GLY A 249 3.63 23.04 14.27
C GLY A 249 4.29 23.88 15.36
N ALA A 250 5.37 23.34 15.93
CA ALA A 250 5.99 23.86 17.15
C ALA A 250 6.67 25.24 16.93
N GLU A 251 6.66 26.06 17.98
CA GLU A 251 7.38 27.33 18.05
C GLU A 251 8.90 27.10 17.99
N HIS A 252 9.54 27.80 17.05
CA HIS A 252 10.90 28.33 17.17
C HIS A 252 12.09 27.37 17.35
N SER A 253 11.96 26.06 17.15
CA SER A 253 13.15 25.22 16.98
C SER A 253 12.91 24.09 15.98
N ALA A 254 13.90 23.86 15.11
CA ALA A 254 13.98 22.63 14.34
C ALA A 254 14.04 21.48 15.35
N ALA A 255 13.09 20.57 15.27
CA ALA A 255 13.02 19.44 16.16
C ALA A 255 13.41 18.19 15.38
N THR A 256 14.43 17.50 15.88
CA THR A 256 14.85 16.21 15.35
C THR A 256 14.10 15.12 16.12
N PHE A 257 13.31 14.33 15.40
CA PHE A 257 12.57 13.21 15.95
C PHE A 257 13.19 11.92 15.42
N THR A 258 13.66 11.08 16.33
CA THR A 258 14.11 9.73 15.99
C THR A 258 13.11 8.74 16.57
N GLN A 259 12.41 8.04 15.70
CA GLN A 259 11.42 7.05 16.09
C GLN A 259 11.57 5.84 15.17
N ALA A 260 11.70 4.66 15.76
CA ALA A 260 11.89 3.39 15.07
C ALA A 260 13.10 3.35 14.08
N GLY A 261 14.13 4.16 14.35
CA GLY A 261 15.34 4.25 13.52
C GLY A 261 15.25 5.25 12.37
N ILE A 262 14.09 5.85 12.15
CA ILE A 262 13.93 6.93 11.18
C ILE A 262 14.15 8.26 11.90
N THR A 263 15.02 9.10 11.36
CA THR A 263 15.30 10.43 11.90
C THR A 263 14.73 11.50 10.98
N PHE A 264 13.81 12.29 11.51
CA PHE A 264 13.24 13.46 10.85
C PHE A 264 13.83 14.70 11.45
N THR A 265 14.26 15.64 10.62
CA THR A 265 14.47 17.02 11.07
C THR A 265 13.34 17.84 10.48
N LEU A 266 12.37 18.18 11.34
CA LEU A 266 11.25 19.03 10.94
C LEU A 266 11.72 20.49 10.95
N ALA A 267 11.46 21.20 9.85
CA ALA A 267 11.58 22.64 9.83
C ALA A 267 10.56 23.25 10.84
N PRO A 268 10.87 24.42 11.43
CA PRO A 268 9.95 25.09 12.36
C PRO A 268 8.53 25.23 11.77
N GLY A 269 7.51 24.91 12.57
CA GLY A 269 6.10 25.19 12.24
C GLY A 269 5.29 24.09 11.54
N VAL A 270 5.82 22.89 11.29
CA VAL A 270 5.01 21.78 10.71
C VAL A 270 4.93 20.55 11.62
N PHE A 271 3.74 19.94 11.67
CA PHE A 271 3.44 18.72 12.43
C PHE A 271 3.00 17.58 11.51
N VAL A 272 3.72 16.47 11.53
CA VAL A 272 3.32 15.23 10.86
C VAL A 272 2.77 14.29 11.91
N GLN A 273 1.44 14.09 11.91
CA GLN A 273 0.77 13.28 12.93
C GLN A 273 1.13 11.79 12.81
N ALA A 274 1.22 11.27 11.59
CA ALA A 274 1.62 9.88 11.35
C ALA A 274 2.20 9.73 9.95
N ILE A 275 3.41 9.19 9.87
CA ILE A 275 3.92 8.60 8.63
C ILE A 275 3.72 7.09 8.73
N ILE A 276 3.13 6.51 7.69
CA ILE A 276 2.82 5.09 7.64
C ILE A 276 3.83 4.44 6.70
N PHE A 277 4.74 3.68 7.30
CA PHE A 277 5.70 2.84 6.60
C PHE A 277 5.18 1.41 6.56
N VAL A 278 5.38 0.71 5.44
CA VAL A 278 5.07 -0.73 5.30
C VAL A 278 6.36 -1.46 4.97
#